data_AF-A0A3R9JEI0-F1
#
_entry.id   AF-A0A3R9JEI0-F1
#
_cell.length_a   1.000
_cell.length_b   1.000
_cell.length_c   1.000
_cell.angle_alpha   90.00
_cell.angle_beta   90.00
_cell.angle_gamma   90.00
#
_symmetry.space_group_name_H-M   'P 1'
#
loop_
_entity.id
_entity.type
_entity.pdbx_description
1 polymer ?
#
loop_
_entity_poly.entity_id
_entity_poly.type
_entity_poly.pdbx_seq_one_letter_code
_entity_poly.pdbx_strand_id
1 'polypeptide(L)'
;MAFEKTIKLQNCRYDYTLSPSVKKFTLKDNTFFETKVGNFELTRLLEKVPNSGEGFKLKIIINKDLTGAKLNITDKSGLRLVNIFKSEDHHIHQEKFYFLMDSLVERGIFTKEER
;
A
#
# COMPACT_ATOMS: atom_id res chain seq x y z
N MET A 1 -12.12 -12.37 -4.84
CA MET A 1 -12.30 -12.06 -3.40
C MET A 1 -11.87 -10.61 -3.19
N ALA A 2 -12.39 -9.90 -2.18
CA ALA A 2 -12.06 -8.46 -1.99
C ALA A 2 -10.67 -8.21 -1.37
N PHE A 3 -10.10 -9.23 -0.72
CA PHE A 3 -8.78 -9.25 -0.10
C PHE A 3 -7.99 -10.42 -0.66
N GLU A 4 -6.70 -10.21 -0.88
CA GLU A 4 -5.78 -11.20 -1.43
C GLU A 4 -4.58 -11.36 -0.50
N LYS A 5 -4.03 -12.57 -0.44
CA LYS A 5 -2.80 -12.80 0.34
C LYS A 5 -1.60 -12.13 -0.32
N THR A 6 -1.54 -12.19 -1.65
CA THR A 6 -0.48 -11.59 -2.47
C THR A 6 -1.09 -10.52 -3.36
N ILE A 7 -0.61 -9.30 -3.23
CA ILE A 7 -1.01 -8.14 -4.02
C ILE A 7 -0.14 -8.07 -5.26
N LYS A 8 -0.79 -8.01 -6.43
CA LYS A 8 -0.14 -7.89 -7.73
C LYS A 8 -0.59 -6.63 -8.45
N LEU A 9 0.26 -5.59 -8.47
CA LEU A 9 0.00 -4.37 -9.24
C LEU A 9 0.53 -4.52 -10.67
N GLN A 10 -0.23 -4.06 -11.66
CA GLN A 10 0.20 -4.07 -13.06
C GLN A 10 1.48 -3.25 -13.23
N ASN A 11 2.45 -3.75 -14.01
CA ASN A 11 3.74 -3.11 -14.29
C ASN A 11 4.64 -2.83 -13.08
N CYS A 12 4.22 -3.17 -11.85
CA CYS A 12 5.06 -3.11 -10.66
C CYS A 12 6.14 -4.21 -10.71
N ARG A 13 7.35 -3.86 -10.29
CA ARG A 13 8.51 -4.76 -10.24
C ARG A 13 8.37 -5.86 -9.18
N TYR A 14 7.59 -5.62 -8.14
CA TYR A 14 7.45 -6.53 -7.01
C TYR A 14 6.01 -7.00 -6.80
N ASP A 15 5.88 -8.25 -6.37
CA ASP A 15 4.69 -8.80 -5.71
C ASP A 15 4.85 -8.65 -4.20
N TYR A 16 3.77 -8.26 -3.51
CA TYR A 16 3.77 -8.08 -2.06
C TYR A 16 2.83 -9.08 -1.40
N THR A 17 3.37 -9.92 -0.53
CA THR A 17 2.58 -10.94 0.19
C THR A 17 2.42 -10.53 1.65
N LEU A 18 1.19 -10.57 2.17
CA LEU A 18 0.95 -10.32 3.59
C LEU A 18 1.72 -11.36 4.42
N SER A 19 2.52 -10.88 5.36
CA SER A 19 3.34 -11.76 6.20
C SER A 19 2.45 -12.65 7.07
N PRO A 20 2.72 -13.97 7.17
CA PRO A 20 1.96 -14.87 8.03
C PRO A 20 2.14 -14.56 9.53
N SER A 21 3.17 -13.77 9.88
CA SER A 21 3.48 -13.38 11.26
C SER A 21 3.05 -11.94 11.60
N VAL A 22 2.30 -11.27 10.71
CA VAL A 22 1.82 -9.90 10.94
C VAL A 22 0.98 -9.82 12.22
N LYS A 23 1.17 -8.77 13.02
CA LYS A 23 0.47 -8.56 14.29
C LYS A 23 -0.31 -7.24 14.28
N LYS A 24 -1.45 -7.22 14.97
CA LYS A 24 -2.31 -6.02 15.10
C LYS A 24 -1.55 -4.81 15.64
N PHE A 25 -0.72 -5.00 16.67
CA PHE A 25 0.07 -3.91 17.26
C PHE A 25 1.10 -3.37 16.28
N THR A 26 1.77 -4.24 15.51
CA THR A 26 2.70 -3.82 14.44
C THR A 26 2.02 -2.94 13.41
N LEU A 27 0.76 -3.22 13.03
CA LEU A 27 0.01 -2.36 12.11
C LEU A 27 -0.25 -0.98 12.72
N LYS A 28 -0.67 -0.92 13.99
CA LYS A 28 -0.93 0.33 14.72
C LYS A 28 0.34 1.17 14.87
N ASP A 29 1.48 0.55 15.20
CA ASP A 29 2.79 1.20 15.31
C ASP A 29 3.25 1.77 13.96
N ASN A 30 2.83 1.14 12.86
CA ASN A 30 3.07 1.61 11.49
C ASN A 30 1.90 2.43 10.95
N THR A 31 1.15 3.10 11.84
CA THR A 31 0.13 4.11 11.54
C THR A 31 -1.08 3.63 10.74
N PHE A 32 -1.31 2.32 10.67
CA PHE A 32 -2.61 1.83 10.26
C PHE A 32 -3.64 2.15 11.33
N PHE A 33 -4.78 2.70 10.92
CA PHE A 33 -5.90 2.91 11.83
C PHE A 33 -6.89 1.76 11.72
N GLU A 34 -7.47 1.38 12.87
CA GLU A 34 -8.52 0.37 12.91
C GLU A 34 -9.85 1.03 12.56
N THR A 35 -10.47 0.56 11.48
CA THR A 35 -11.80 0.99 11.04
C THR A 35 -12.89 0.48 11.99
N LYS A 36 -14.09 1.05 11.93
CA LYS A 36 -15.25 0.60 12.74
C LYS A 36 -15.59 -0.89 12.57
N VAL A 37 -15.24 -1.46 11.41
CA VAL A 37 -15.48 -2.88 11.09
C VAL A 37 -14.29 -3.78 11.41
N GLY A 38 -13.24 -3.24 12.04
CA GLY A 38 -12.07 -3.98 12.52
C GLY A 38 -10.95 -4.18 11.50
N ASN A 39 -11.12 -3.72 10.26
CA ASN A 39 -10.02 -3.72 9.28
C ASN A 39 -8.98 -2.65 9.61
N PHE A 40 -7.74 -2.87 9.22
CA PHE A 40 -6.64 -1.93 9.38
C PHE A 40 -6.39 -1.18 8.07
N GLU A 41 -6.46 0.14 8.08
CA GLU A 41 -6.26 0.96 6.88
C GLU A 41 -5.06 1.89 7.04
N LEU A 42 -4.20 1.93 6.03
CA LEU A 42 -3.16 2.93 5.83
C LEU A 42 -3.48 3.71 4.56
N THR A 43 -3.59 5.04 4.68
CA THR A 43 -3.71 5.94 3.53
C THR A 43 -2.52 6.87 3.49
N ARG A 44 -1.93 7.05 2.30
CA ARG A 44 -0.83 7.98 2.03
C ARG A 44 -1.03 8.69 0.70
N LEU A 45 -0.67 9.97 0.65
CA LEU A 45 -0.61 10.72 -0.60
C LEU A 45 0.82 10.63 -1.13
N LEU A 46 0.98 10.04 -2.30
CA LEU A 46 2.25 9.97 -3.03
C LEU A 46 2.43 11.29 -3.76
N GLU A 47 2.94 12.30 -3.08
CA GLU A 47 3.16 13.63 -3.65
C GLU A 47 4.48 13.68 -4.43
N LYS A 48 4.58 14.51 -5.46
CA LYS A 48 5.90 14.79 -6.07
C LYS A 48 6.69 15.77 -5.20
N VAL A 49 6.08 16.91 -4.90
CA VAL A 49 6.61 17.94 -3.99
C VAL A 49 6.01 17.72 -2.60
N PRO A 50 6.81 17.60 -1.53
CA PRO A 50 6.29 17.41 -0.18
C PRO A 50 5.32 18.52 0.24
N ASN A 51 4.21 18.14 0.90
CA ASN A 51 3.18 19.06 1.42
C ASN A 51 2.46 19.89 0.34
N SER A 52 2.52 19.49 -0.94
CA SER A 52 1.81 20.17 -2.02
C SER A 52 0.30 19.92 -2.00
N GLY A 53 -0.12 18.84 -1.36
CA GLY A 53 -1.45 18.28 -1.46
C GLY A 53 -1.75 17.64 -2.82
N GLU A 54 -0.77 17.53 -3.72
CA GLU A 54 -0.94 17.03 -5.09
C GLU A 54 -0.18 15.72 -5.32
N GLY A 55 -0.92 14.68 -5.71
CA GLY A 55 -0.35 13.34 -5.93
C GLY A 55 -1.40 12.24 -6.07
N PHE A 56 -0.93 10.99 -6.01
CA PHE A 56 -1.78 9.81 -6.06
C PHE A 56 -2.08 9.30 -4.66
N LYS A 57 -3.32 8.91 -4.40
CA LYS A 57 -3.72 8.38 -3.11
C LYS A 57 -3.48 6.88 -3.09
N LEU A 58 -2.52 6.44 -2.28
CA LEU A 58 -2.30 5.04 -1.94
C LEU A 58 -3.16 4.67 -0.74
N LYS A 59 -3.90 3.58 -0.85
CA LYS A 59 -4.68 2.99 0.23
C LYS A 59 -4.35 1.51 0.36
N ILE A 60 -3.92 1.08 1.54
CA ILE A 60 -3.70 -0.31 1.92
C ILE A 60 -4.71 -0.66 3.00
N ILE A 61 -5.45 -1.76 2.83
CA ILE A 61 -6.39 -2.29 3.82
C ILE A 61 -6.01 -3.74 4.11
N ILE A 62 -5.77 -4.07 5.38
CA ILE A 62 -5.61 -5.44 5.86
C ILE A 62 -6.90 -5.83 6.60
N ASN A 63 -7.45 -7.00 6.31
CA ASN A 63 -8.69 -7.42 6.94
C ASN A 63 -8.51 -7.68 8.45
N LYS A 64 -9.60 -7.63 9.22
CA LYS A 64 -9.59 -7.83 10.68
C LYS A 64 -8.93 -9.15 11.14
N ASP A 65 -8.98 -10.17 10.27
CA ASP A 65 -8.47 -11.52 10.52
C ASP A 65 -6.99 -11.69 10.15
N LEU A 66 -6.36 -10.64 9.59
CA LEU A 66 -4.96 -10.63 9.15
C LEU A 66 -4.61 -11.73 8.13
N THR A 67 -5.58 -12.12 7.31
CA THR A 67 -5.44 -13.18 6.31
C THR A 67 -5.33 -12.66 4.87
N GLY A 68 -5.65 -11.38 4.65
CA GLY A 68 -5.56 -10.79 3.33
C GLY A 68 -5.48 -9.26 3.37
N ALA A 69 -4.94 -8.72 2.28
CA ALA A 69 -4.76 -7.31 2.07
C ALA A 69 -5.38 -6.86 0.74
N LYS A 70 -5.67 -5.57 0.66
CA LYS A 70 -6.09 -4.87 -0.56
C LYS A 70 -5.24 -3.62 -0.68
N LEU A 71 -4.75 -3.34 -1.89
CA LEU A 71 -3.97 -2.15 -2.17
C LEU A 71 -4.52 -1.48 -3.43
N ASN A 72 -4.87 -0.21 -3.30
CA ASN A 72 -5.33 0.62 -4.41
C ASN A 72 -4.47 1.88 -4.50
N ILE A 73 -4.13 2.26 -5.73
CA ILE A 73 -3.59 3.57 -6.05
C ILE A 73 -4.64 4.29 -6.90
N THR A 74 -5.03 5.47 -6.48
CA THR A 74 -6.04 6.28 -7.16
C THR A 74 -5.53 7.68 -7.42
N ASP A 75 -6.30 8.46 -8.18
CA ASP A 75 -6.20 9.91 -8.18
C ASP A 75 -6.38 10.50 -6.76
N LYS A 76 -6.06 11.79 -6.62
CA LYS A 76 -6.19 12.55 -5.35
C LYS A 76 -7.59 12.42 -4.74
N SER A 77 -8.63 12.36 -5.58
CA SER A 77 -10.03 12.24 -5.13
C SER A 77 -10.34 10.90 -4.45
N GLY A 78 -9.60 9.83 -4.77
CA GLY A 78 -9.88 8.50 -4.26
C GLY A 78 -10.81 7.66 -5.15
N LEU A 79 -11.23 8.18 -6.31
CA LEU A 79 -12.31 7.61 -7.11
C LEU A 79 -11.79 6.81 -8.31
N ARG A 80 -10.73 7.28 -8.97
CA ARG A 80 -10.22 6.68 -10.21
C ARG A 80 -8.96 5.90 -9.93
N LEU A 81 -8.95 4.60 -10.25
CA LEU A 81 -7.74 3.78 -10.16
C LEU A 81 -6.70 4.28 -11.16
N VAL A 82 -5.44 4.31 -10.72
CA VAL A 82 -4.30 4.76 -11.51
C VAL A 82 -3.20 3.73 -11.44
N ASN A 83 -2.64 3.38 -12.59
CA ASN A 83 -1.41 2.59 -12.68
C ASN A 83 -0.21 3.53 -12.80
N ILE A 84 0.46 3.81 -11.68
CA ILE A 84 1.64 4.68 -11.64
C ILE A 84 2.89 4.04 -12.25
N PHE A 85 2.88 2.73 -12.52
CA PHE A 85 4.01 1.99 -13.08
C PHE A 85 3.95 1.87 -14.61
N LYS A 86 2.91 2.42 -15.24
CA LYS A 86 2.75 2.36 -16.70
C LYS A 86 3.69 3.31 -17.44
N SER A 87 4.09 4.43 -16.82
CA SER A 87 4.94 5.47 -17.42
C SER A 87 6.04 5.92 -16.46
N GLU A 88 7.21 6.22 -17.01
CA GLU A 88 8.37 6.84 -16.32
C GLU A 88 8.06 8.26 -15.82
N ASP A 89 7.02 8.92 -16.35
CA ASP A 89 6.57 10.24 -15.88
C ASP A 89 6.21 10.26 -14.38
N HIS A 90 5.91 9.08 -13.83
CA HIS A 90 5.54 8.90 -12.44
C HIS A 90 6.66 8.36 -11.56
N HIS A 91 7.92 8.36 -12.01
CA HIS A 91 9.07 7.79 -11.27
C HIS A 91 9.15 8.25 -9.80
N ILE A 92 8.97 9.53 -9.50
CA ILE A 92 8.98 10.01 -8.09
C ILE A 92 7.86 9.38 -7.25
N HIS A 93 6.68 9.16 -7.84
CA HIS A 93 5.59 8.49 -7.14
C HIS A 93 5.88 7.00 -6.94
N GLN A 94 6.52 6.36 -7.93
CA GLN A 94 6.97 4.97 -7.83
C GLN A 94 8.04 4.81 -6.74
N GLU A 95 9.04 5.68 -6.70
CA GLU A 95 10.08 5.70 -5.65
C GLU A 95 9.47 5.85 -4.26
N LYS A 96 8.53 6.79 -4.07
CA LYS A 96 7.83 6.97 -2.80
C LYS A 96 6.97 5.76 -2.43
N PHE A 97 6.34 5.13 -3.41
CA PHE A 97 5.63 3.87 -3.19
C PHE A 97 6.59 2.79 -2.70
N TYR A 98 7.71 2.57 -3.40
CA TYR A 98 8.69 1.55 -3.04
C TYR A 98 9.31 1.82 -1.67
N PHE A 99 9.67 3.06 -1.36
CA PHE A 99 10.18 3.45 -0.05
C PHE A 99 9.20 3.10 1.08
N LEU A 100 7.92 3.43 0.90
CA LEU A 100 6.91 3.06 1.89
C LEU A 100 6.77 1.54 2.00
N MET A 101 6.65 0.84 0.88
CA MET A 101 6.46 -0.61 0.90
C MET A 101 7.66 -1.34 1.51
N ASP A 102 8.88 -0.87 1.26
CA ASP A 102 10.10 -1.40 1.87
C ASP A 102 10.08 -1.22 3.39
N SER A 103 9.62 -0.07 3.89
CA SER A 103 9.45 0.12 5.34
C SER A 103 8.44 -0.87 5.94
N LEU A 104 7.37 -1.21 5.22
CA LEU A 104 6.38 -2.20 5.67
C LEU A 104 6.93 -3.63 5.61
N VAL A 105 7.82 -3.92 4.65
CA VAL A 105 8.53 -5.20 4.55
C VAL A 105 9.52 -5.35 5.71
N GLU A 106 10.34 -4.34 5.99
CA GLU A 106 11.29 -4.33 7.11
C GLU A 106 10.62 -4.55 8.46
N ARG A 107 9.39 -4.06 8.62
CA ARG A 107 8.59 -4.22 9.84
C ARG A 107 7.84 -5.54 9.90
N GLY A 108 8.03 -6.44 8.92
CA GLY A 108 7.42 -7.76 8.87
C GLY A 108 5.92 -7.74 8.57
N ILE A 109 5.39 -6.66 8.00
CA ILE A 109 3.98 -6.58 7.59
C ILE A 109 3.78 -7.27 6.24
N PHE A 110 4.69 -7.05 5.30
CA PHE A 110 4.71 -7.71 4.00
C PHE A 110 6.03 -8.45 3.80
N THR A 111 6.03 -9.41 2.88
CA THR A 111 7.22 -9.86 2.16
C THR A 111 7.12 -9.34 0.72
N LYS A 112 8.27 -9.14 0.06
CA LYS A 112 8.32 -8.77 -1.35
C LYS A 112 9.09 -9.80 -2.16
N GLU A 113 8.63 -10.05 -3.38
CA GLU A 113 9.28 -10.91 -4.36
C GLU A 113 9.40 -10.14 -5.67
N GLU A 114 10.57 -10.17 -6.28
CA GLU A 114 10.80 -9.55 -7.60
C GLU A 114 10.22 -10.43 -8.70
N ARG A 115 9.55 -9.81 -9.68
CA ARG A 115 8.94 -10.51 -10.81
C ARG A 115 9.90 -10.70 -11.97
#